data_AF-A0AB36EB38-F1
#
_entry.id   AF-A0AB36EB38-F1
#
_cell.length_a   1.000
_cell.length_b   1.000
_cell.length_c   1.000
_cell.angle_alpha   90.00
_cell.angle_beta   90.00
_cell.angle_gamma   90.00
#
_symmetry.space_group_name_H-M   'P 1'
#
loop_
_entity.id
_entity.type
_entity.pdbx_description
1 polymer ?
#
loop_
_entity_poly.entity_id
_entity_poly.type
_entity_poly.pdbx_seq_one_letter_code
_entity_poly.pdbx_strand_id
1 'polypeptide(L)'
;MYLLEPFFKLTALENDIGQQSRLLNVVIDQWRYNGQIIGREIPLYLTEEDSEQGFAMRVICPEQDSLLPDNNNQTVNLAMENAEKCGLHFQGFQIIADDLNSDGTAECSQPAWQILYTTHLQSCSPLHSGEDFSPIPLYKQLKNQPHLSQDLIKWQENWQACDQLQMNGSALEKEALNEISEVNSTLCKHGRYLATEIEKESGIPTYYYLYRVGGHSLESEQQRCCPQCGGDWTLDAPLFDVIYFKCDQCRLVSNVSWNFL
;
A
#
# COMPACT_ATOMS: atom_id res chain seq x y z
N MET A 1 13.07 1.13 -2.98
CA MET A 1 12.71 1.89 -1.75
C MET A 1 13.95 2.15 -0.93
N TYR A 2 13.82 2.90 0.18
CA TYR A 2 14.96 3.36 0.98
C TYR A 2 14.78 3.02 2.46
N LEU A 3 15.84 2.51 3.08
CA LEU A 3 15.93 2.36 4.53
C LEU A 3 16.34 3.71 5.14
N LEU A 4 15.47 4.28 5.96
CA LEU A 4 15.68 5.54 6.66
C LEU A 4 15.71 5.34 8.17
N GLU A 5 16.43 6.24 8.85
CA GLU A 5 16.49 6.34 10.30
C GLU A 5 16.05 7.74 10.76
N PRO A 6 14.75 7.95 11.03
CA PRO A 6 14.27 9.17 11.65
C PRO A 6 14.61 9.23 13.13
N PHE A 7 15.00 10.43 13.60
CA PHE A 7 15.40 10.70 14.98
C PHE A 7 14.49 11.75 15.64
N PHE A 8 14.05 11.43 16.85
CA PHE A 8 13.26 12.29 17.73
C PHE A 8 14.04 12.59 19.00
N LYS A 9 14.48 13.83 19.15
CA LYS A 9 15.15 14.31 20.35
C LYS A 9 14.18 14.31 21.53
N LEU A 10 14.65 13.81 22.66
CA LEU A 10 13.92 13.85 23.92
C LEU A 10 14.31 15.08 24.74
N THR A 11 13.34 15.96 25.00
CA THR A 11 13.48 17.17 25.84
C THR A 11 12.57 17.16 27.07
N ALA A 12 11.77 16.12 27.24
CA ALA A 12 10.85 15.99 28.36
C ALA A 12 11.60 15.95 29.71
N LEU A 13 11.05 16.65 30.71
CA LEU A 13 11.62 16.69 32.07
C LEU A 13 11.50 15.34 32.79
N GLU A 14 10.43 14.60 32.52
CA GLU A 14 10.23 13.23 33.00
C GLU A 14 10.39 12.25 31.83
N ASN A 15 11.32 11.30 31.98
CA ASN A 15 11.55 10.27 30.99
C ASN A 15 10.64 9.05 31.24
N ASP A 16 9.41 9.11 30.73
CA ASP A 16 8.50 7.95 30.65
C ASP A 16 8.56 7.32 29.25
N ILE A 17 9.44 6.32 29.12
CA ILE A 17 9.65 5.56 27.89
C ILE A 17 8.34 4.91 27.40
N GLY A 18 7.48 4.46 28.31
CA GLY A 18 6.21 3.81 27.97
C GLY A 18 5.20 4.77 27.35
N GLN A 19 5.10 5.99 27.89
CA GLN A 19 4.27 7.04 27.32
C GLN A 19 4.85 7.56 25.99
N GLN A 20 6.16 7.81 25.93
CA GLN A 20 6.83 8.36 24.76
C GLN A 20 6.78 7.41 23.57
N SER A 21 7.04 6.12 23.79
CA SER A 21 6.93 5.10 22.74
C SER A 21 5.50 4.99 22.19
N ARG A 22 4.47 5.13 23.03
CA ARG A 22 3.07 5.16 22.56
C ARG A 22 2.81 6.36 21.64
N LEU A 23 3.33 7.54 21.95
CA LEU A 23 3.18 8.73 21.10
C LEU A 23 3.90 8.54 19.75
N LEU A 24 5.10 7.99 19.75
CA LEU A 24 5.85 7.70 18.52
C LEU A 24 5.19 6.61 17.68
N ASN A 25 4.58 5.60 18.31
CA ASN A 25 3.79 4.60 17.59
C ASN A 25 2.58 5.23 16.89
N VAL A 26 1.96 6.27 17.46
CA VAL A 26 0.91 7.02 16.75
C VAL A 26 1.47 7.73 15.52
N VAL A 27 2.67 8.32 15.60
CA VAL A 27 3.35 8.93 14.44
C VAL A 27 3.63 7.88 13.36
N ILE A 28 4.18 6.73 13.75
CA ILE A 28 4.45 5.59 12.88
C ILE A 28 3.16 5.14 12.16
N ASP A 29 2.07 4.96 12.91
CA ASP A 29 0.77 4.60 12.34
C ASP A 29 0.29 5.64 11.33
N GLN A 30 0.39 6.94 11.62
CA GLN A 30 -0.04 7.98 10.70
C GLN A 30 0.83 8.06 9.44
N TRP A 31 2.15 7.93 9.56
CA TRP A 31 3.03 7.83 8.39
C TRP A 31 2.67 6.62 7.52
N ARG A 32 2.37 5.49 8.14
CA ARG A 32 1.96 4.28 7.44
C ARG A 32 0.62 4.45 6.73
N TYR A 33 -0.39 4.99 7.40
CA TYR A 33 -1.70 5.26 6.79
C TYR A 33 -1.64 6.31 5.68
N ASN A 34 -0.70 7.24 5.72
CA ASN A 34 -0.45 8.19 4.64
C ASN A 34 0.39 7.59 3.50
N GLY A 35 0.96 6.39 3.67
CA GLY A 35 1.85 5.73 2.71
C GLY A 35 3.26 6.34 2.62
N GLN A 36 3.71 7.05 3.65
CA GLN A 36 5.08 7.59 3.74
C GLN A 36 6.09 6.52 4.16
N ILE A 37 5.63 5.50 4.90
CA ILE A 37 6.43 4.34 5.29
C ILE A 37 5.67 3.05 4.95
N ILE A 38 6.43 1.99 4.74
CA ILE A 38 5.94 0.66 4.36
C ILE A 38 6.32 -0.36 5.43
N GLY A 39 5.51 -1.41 5.56
CA GLY A 39 5.69 -2.46 6.55
C GLY A 39 4.88 -2.24 7.83
N ARG A 40 5.03 -3.18 8.77
CA ARG A 40 4.36 -3.16 10.09
C ARG A 40 5.33 -3.34 11.24
N GLU A 41 6.40 -4.09 11.01
CA GLU A 41 7.44 -4.34 12.00
C GLU A 41 8.45 -3.20 11.94
N ILE A 42 8.21 -2.16 12.74
CA ILE A 42 9.03 -0.95 12.76
C ILE A 42 9.77 -0.90 14.10
N PRO A 43 11.09 -1.19 14.11
CA PRO A 43 11.89 -1.09 15.32
C PRO A 43 11.91 0.36 15.82
N LEU A 44 11.60 0.55 17.09
CA LEU A 44 11.72 1.81 17.82
C LEU A 44 12.65 1.58 19.01
N TYR A 45 13.69 2.40 19.13
CA TYR A 45 14.70 2.25 20.17
C TYR A 45 15.20 3.60 20.68
N LEU A 46 15.66 3.59 21.93
CA LEU A 46 16.40 4.71 22.51
C LEU A 46 17.81 4.73 21.96
N THR A 47 18.31 5.92 21.65
CA THR A 47 19.68 6.14 21.21
C THR A 47 20.18 7.51 21.68
N GLU A 48 21.46 7.74 21.50
CA GLU A 48 22.11 9.04 21.72
C GLU A 48 22.81 9.44 20.41
N GLU A 49 22.41 10.56 19.82
CA GLU A 49 23.04 11.16 18.63
C GLU A 49 23.56 12.56 19.00
N ASP A 50 24.83 12.85 18.68
CA ASP A 50 25.46 14.14 18.99
C ASP A 50 25.33 14.60 20.46
N SER A 51 25.42 13.65 21.40
CA SER A 51 25.19 13.86 22.84
C SER A 51 23.77 14.26 23.22
N GLU A 52 22.80 14.02 22.34
CA GLU A 52 21.37 14.22 22.58
C GLU A 52 20.67 12.86 22.70
N GLN A 53 20.04 12.63 23.85
CA GLN A 53 19.21 11.44 24.03
C GLN A 53 17.92 11.58 23.22
N GLY A 54 17.50 10.50 22.58
CA GLY A 54 16.26 10.48 21.82
C GLY A 54 15.81 9.08 21.43
N PHE A 55 14.85 9.04 20.53
CA PHE A 55 14.34 7.82 19.92
C PHE A 55 14.68 7.81 18.44
N ALA A 56 15.15 6.67 17.96
CA ALA A 56 15.30 6.39 16.55
C ALA A 56 14.44 5.20 16.16
N MET A 57 14.14 5.11 14.87
CA MET A 57 13.42 3.98 14.30
C MET A 57 14.01 3.58 12.96
N ARG A 58 13.78 2.33 12.54
CA ARG A 58 14.15 1.86 11.18
C ARG A 58 12.89 1.71 10.35
N VAL A 59 12.78 2.50 9.29
CA VAL A 59 11.61 2.53 8.41
C VAL A 59 12.01 2.34 6.96
N ILE A 60 11.14 1.68 6.19
CA ILE A 60 11.26 1.62 4.74
C ILE A 60 10.34 2.68 4.14
N CYS A 61 10.90 3.56 3.32
CA CYS A 61 10.20 4.64 2.66
C CYS A 61 10.17 4.41 1.13
N PRO A 62 9.06 4.72 0.45
CA PRO A 62 9.00 4.65 -1.02
C PRO A 62 10.08 5.49 -1.69
N GLU A 63 10.29 6.72 -1.20
CA GLU A 63 11.26 7.70 -1.69
C GLU A 63 12.17 8.19 -0.57
N GLN A 64 13.32 8.77 -0.93
CA GLN A 64 14.28 9.33 0.03
C GLN A 64 13.70 10.51 0.82
N ASP A 65 12.71 11.21 0.25
CA ASP A 65 12.09 12.40 0.80
C ASP A 65 10.69 12.12 1.38
N SER A 66 10.26 10.86 1.47
CA SER A 66 8.90 10.50 1.92
C SER A 66 8.55 11.09 3.30
N LEU A 67 9.52 11.29 4.18
CA LEU A 67 9.32 11.84 5.53
C LEU A 67 9.39 13.37 5.60
N LEU A 68 9.57 14.08 4.47
CA LEU A 68 9.54 15.54 4.48
C LEU A 68 8.14 16.06 4.85
N PRO A 69 8.04 17.21 5.58
CA PRO A 69 6.76 17.81 5.97
C PRO A 69 5.82 18.09 4.80
N ASP A 70 6.36 18.35 3.61
CA ASP A 70 5.60 18.56 2.38
C ASP A 70 4.80 17.32 1.94
N ASN A 71 5.10 16.14 2.47
CA ASN A 71 4.36 14.91 2.21
C ASN A 71 3.33 14.59 3.32
N ASN A 72 3.34 15.31 4.44
CA ASN A 72 2.43 15.06 5.56
C ASN A 72 0.99 15.48 5.24
N ASN A 73 0.04 14.60 5.57
CA ASN A 73 -1.36 14.99 5.66
C ASN A 73 -1.70 15.63 7.03
N GLN A 74 -2.96 16.00 7.23
CA GLN A 74 -3.42 16.61 8.48
C GLN A 74 -3.25 15.71 9.70
N THR A 75 -3.46 14.39 9.58
CA THR A 75 -3.38 13.46 10.73
C THR A 75 -1.94 13.19 11.14
N VAL A 76 -1.01 13.15 10.18
CA VAL A 76 0.44 13.09 10.43
C VAL A 76 0.89 14.35 11.17
N ASN A 77 0.52 15.55 10.69
CA ASN A 77 0.87 16.79 11.36
C ASN A 77 0.36 16.84 12.79
N LEU A 78 -0.90 16.42 13.03
CA LEU A 78 -1.45 16.34 14.38
C LEU A 78 -0.69 15.36 15.29
N ALA A 79 -0.28 14.20 14.78
CA ALA A 79 0.51 13.24 15.54
C ALA A 79 1.89 13.80 15.90
N MET A 80 2.55 14.46 14.96
CA MET A 80 3.84 15.12 15.17
C MET A 80 3.74 16.25 16.21
N GLU A 81 2.73 17.11 16.10
CA GLU A 81 2.49 18.19 17.07
C GLU A 81 2.21 17.65 18.49
N ASN A 82 1.50 16.53 18.60
CA ASN A 82 1.22 15.91 19.89
C ASN A 82 2.47 15.29 20.51
N ALA A 83 3.32 14.64 19.71
CA ALA A 83 4.62 14.15 20.17
C ALA A 83 5.51 15.32 20.64
N GLU A 84 5.54 16.42 19.87
CA GLU A 84 6.31 17.62 20.21
C GLU A 84 5.87 18.27 21.52
N LYS A 85 4.55 18.40 21.76
CA LYS A 85 4.00 18.90 23.04
C LYS A 85 4.42 18.07 24.25
N CYS A 86 4.82 16.81 24.04
CA CYS A 86 5.30 15.90 25.07
C CYS A 86 6.85 15.83 25.11
N GLY A 87 7.55 16.72 24.43
CA GLY A 87 9.01 16.81 24.45
C GLY A 87 9.71 15.82 23.50
N LEU A 88 9.03 15.34 22.46
CA LEU A 88 9.62 14.50 21.40
C LEU A 88 9.70 15.32 20.12
N HIS A 89 10.88 15.86 19.82
CA HIS A 89 11.07 16.77 18.67
C HIS A 89 11.77 16.04 17.53
N PHE A 90 11.10 15.96 16.39
CA PHE A 90 11.69 15.42 15.17
C PHE A 90 12.86 16.30 14.71
N GLN A 91 14.08 15.75 14.67
CA GLN A 91 15.27 16.49 14.21
C GLN A 91 15.56 16.26 12.73
N GLY A 92 15.01 15.20 12.16
CA GLY A 92 15.26 14.80 10.77
C GLY A 92 15.43 13.29 10.65
N PHE A 93 16.01 12.88 9.54
CA PHE A 93 16.25 11.48 9.24
C PHE A 93 17.52 11.31 8.41
N GLN A 94 18.15 10.14 8.56
CA GLN A 94 19.26 9.73 7.73
C GLN A 94 18.81 8.70 6.69
N ILE A 95 19.34 8.81 5.47
CA ILE A 95 19.20 7.78 4.44
C ILE A 95 20.34 6.78 4.65
N ILE A 96 19.99 5.54 4.93
CA ILE A 96 20.96 4.51 5.34
C ILE A 96 21.41 3.69 4.13
N ALA A 97 20.45 3.20 3.36
CA ALA A 97 20.70 2.36 2.19
C ALA A 97 19.46 2.27 1.30
N ASP A 98 19.67 1.77 0.09
CA ASP A 98 18.58 1.26 -0.75
C ASP A 98 18.10 -0.09 -0.18
N ASP A 99 16.79 -0.32 -0.18
CA ASP A 99 16.23 -1.64 0.07
C ASP A 99 16.12 -2.41 -1.24
N LEU A 100 17.04 -3.37 -1.42
CA LEU A 100 17.16 -4.19 -2.62
C LEU A 100 16.07 -5.27 -2.75
N ASN A 101 15.33 -5.55 -1.68
CA ASN A 101 14.22 -6.52 -1.71
C ASN A 101 12.87 -5.84 -1.94
N SER A 102 12.82 -4.51 -1.88
CA SER A 102 11.60 -3.75 -2.11
C SER A 102 11.45 -3.36 -3.57
N ASP A 103 10.19 -3.25 -4.00
CA ASP A 103 9.87 -2.76 -5.35
C ASP A 103 10.38 -1.33 -5.57
N GLY A 104 10.50 -0.95 -6.85
CA GLY A 104 10.71 0.43 -7.25
C GLY A 104 9.53 1.33 -6.85
N THR A 105 9.60 2.60 -7.21
CA THR A 105 8.49 3.54 -7.06
C THR A 105 8.32 4.25 -8.39
N ALA A 106 7.06 4.46 -8.82
CA ALA A 106 6.77 5.11 -10.08
C ALA A 106 7.36 6.53 -10.09
N GLU A 107 8.11 6.87 -11.14
CA GLU A 107 8.65 8.22 -11.33
C GLU A 107 7.53 9.24 -11.58
N CYS A 108 6.47 8.82 -12.27
CA CYS A 108 5.30 9.63 -12.56
C CYS A 108 4.16 9.28 -11.61
N SER A 109 3.72 10.26 -10.82
CA SER A 109 2.57 10.10 -9.92
C SER A 109 1.22 10.41 -10.57
N GLN A 110 1.20 10.73 -11.86
CA GLN A 110 -0.01 11.08 -12.64
C GLN A 110 -0.04 10.30 -13.97
N PRO A 111 -0.11 8.97 -13.94
CA PRO A 111 -0.18 8.16 -15.16
C PRO A 111 -1.51 8.35 -15.89
N ALA A 112 -1.57 7.94 -17.16
CA ALA A 112 -2.81 7.97 -17.95
C ALA A 112 -3.94 7.08 -17.37
N TRP A 113 -3.57 6.03 -16.64
CA TRP A 113 -4.46 5.14 -15.89
C TRP A 113 -3.66 4.43 -14.79
N GLN A 114 -4.34 3.84 -13.82
CA GLN A 114 -3.70 3.19 -12.68
C GLN A 114 -4.50 1.99 -12.19
N ILE A 115 -3.90 1.19 -11.32
CA ILE A 115 -4.40 -0.12 -10.90
C ILE A 115 -4.30 -0.25 -9.39
N LEU A 116 -5.40 -0.64 -8.75
CA LEU A 116 -5.41 -1.13 -7.38
C LEU A 116 -5.04 -2.62 -7.40
N TYR A 117 -3.81 -2.91 -7.00
CA TYR A 117 -3.16 -4.22 -7.09
C TYR A 117 -2.28 -4.47 -5.86
N THR A 118 -2.26 -5.71 -5.37
CA THR A 118 -1.31 -6.12 -4.32
C THR A 118 -1.18 -7.64 -4.36
N THR A 119 -0.11 -8.16 -3.76
CA THR A 119 0.06 -9.59 -3.44
C THR A 119 0.57 -9.75 -2.01
N HIS A 120 0.48 -10.94 -1.42
CA HIS A 120 1.06 -11.21 -0.10
C HIS A 120 2.60 -11.14 -0.07
N LEU A 121 3.26 -11.18 -1.24
CA LEU A 121 4.71 -11.10 -1.37
C LEU A 121 5.21 -9.65 -1.39
N GLN A 122 4.36 -8.71 -1.78
CA GLN A 122 4.75 -7.32 -1.96
C GLN A 122 4.64 -6.51 -0.69
N SER A 123 5.66 -5.70 -0.44
CA SER A 123 5.66 -4.64 0.57
C SER A 123 5.82 -3.31 -0.14
N CYS A 124 4.73 -2.81 -0.71
CA CYS A 124 4.69 -1.53 -1.43
C CYS A 124 3.31 -0.88 -1.34
N SER A 125 3.17 0.30 -1.94
CA SER A 125 1.86 0.91 -2.15
C SER A 125 0.97 -0.02 -2.99
N PRO A 126 -0.33 -0.17 -2.66
CA PRO A 126 -1.25 -0.98 -3.45
C PRO A 126 -1.75 -0.27 -4.71
N LEU A 127 -1.37 0.99 -4.94
CA LEU A 127 -1.71 1.73 -6.15
C LEU A 127 -0.54 1.67 -7.13
N HIS A 128 -0.76 1.11 -8.32
CA HIS A 128 0.26 0.93 -9.34
C HIS A 128 -0.02 1.76 -10.58
N SER A 129 1.02 2.28 -11.20
CA SER A 129 0.93 2.98 -12.48
C SER A 129 0.53 2.02 -13.60
N GLY A 130 -0.40 2.43 -14.45
CA GLY A 130 -0.78 1.69 -15.65
C GLY A 130 0.21 1.83 -16.81
N GLU A 131 1.32 2.56 -16.63
CA GLU A 131 2.34 2.75 -17.66
C GLU A 131 3.49 1.74 -17.53
N ASP A 132 3.90 1.45 -16.30
CA ASP A 132 5.07 0.63 -15.99
C ASP A 132 4.85 -0.38 -14.85
N PHE A 133 3.65 -0.42 -14.26
CA PHE A 133 3.29 -1.26 -13.11
C PHE A 133 4.05 -0.93 -11.81
N SER A 134 4.78 0.18 -11.77
CA SER A 134 5.49 0.61 -10.56
C SER A 134 4.50 1.14 -9.51
N PRO A 135 4.73 0.88 -8.20
CA PRO A 135 3.88 1.41 -7.13
C PRO A 135 3.97 2.94 -7.01
N ILE A 136 2.84 3.59 -6.80
CA ILE A 136 2.68 5.04 -6.60
C ILE A 136 2.49 5.30 -5.10
N PRO A 137 3.35 6.09 -4.43
CA PRO A 137 3.20 6.37 -3.00
C PRO A 137 1.87 7.09 -2.72
N LEU A 138 1.13 6.64 -1.70
CA LEU A 138 -0.23 7.14 -1.46
C LEU A 138 -0.27 8.64 -1.15
N TYR A 139 0.73 9.19 -0.46
CA TYR A 139 0.81 10.63 -0.20
C TYR A 139 0.98 11.49 -1.47
N LYS A 140 1.33 10.92 -2.64
CA LYS A 140 1.39 11.69 -3.89
C LYS A 140 0.00 11.99 -4.46
N GLN A 141 -1.00 11.16 -4.18
CA GLN A 141 -2.36 11.32 -4.72
C GLN A 141 -3.44 11.52 -3.64
N LEU A 142 -3.25 10.94 -2.45
CA LEU A 142 -4.27 10.86 -1.40
C LEU A 142 -3.93 11.68 -0.14
N LYS A 143 -2.89 12.53 -0.18
CA LYS A 143 -2.47 13.38 0.96
C LYS A 143 -3.63 14.17 1.58
N ASN A 144 -4.58 14.63 0.78
CA ASN A 144 -5.72 15.42 1.26
C ASN A 144 -6.92 14.56 1.71
N GLN A 145 -6.81 13.23 1.64
CA GLN A 145 -7.87 12.27 1.95
C GLN A 145 -7.37 11.18 2.93
N PRO A 146 -6.98 11.55 4.17
CA PRO A 146 -6.36 10.63 5.13
C PRO A 146 -7.22 9.42 5.48
N HIS A 147 -8.55 9.57 5.48
CA HIS A 147 -9.47 8.46 5.73
C HIS A 147 -9.46 7.44 4.59
N LEU A 148 -9.37 7.91 3.34
CA LEU A 148 -9.31 7.04 2.17
C LEU A 148 -7.99 6.28 2.12
N SER A 149 -6.86 6.94 2.37
CA SER A 149 -5.56 6.26 2.41
C SER A 149 -5.48 5.24 3.56
N GLN A 150 -6.03 5.56 4.73
CA GLN A 150 -6.12 4.62 5.84
C GLN A 150 -6.99 3.39 5.50
N ASP A 151 -8.16 3.60 4.89
CA ASP A 151 -9.05 2.49 4.50
C ASP A 151 -8.42 1.61 3.41
N LEU A 152 -7.69 2.24 2.48
CA LEU A 152 -6.92 1.55 1.44
C LEU A 152 -5.84 0.63 2.02
N ILE A 153 -5.07 1.13 3.00
CA ILE A 153 -4.07 0.31 3.70
C ILE A 153 -4.76 -0.87 4.39
N LYS A 154 -5.85 -0.66 5.13
CA LYS A 154 -6.58 -1.77 5.79
C LYS A 154 -7.15 -2.79 4.80
N TRP A 155 -7.66 -2.32 3.65
CA TRP A 155 -8.08 -3.20 2.57
C TRP A 155 -6.91 -4.04 2.03
N GLN A 156 -5.76 -3.42 1.78
CA GLN A 156 -4.54 -4.12 1.34
C GLN A 156 -4.16 -5.22 2.33
N GLU A 157 -4.17 -4.92 3.64
CA GLU A 157 -3.87 -5.88 4.69
C GLU A 157 -4.79 -7.10 4.67
N ASN A 158 -6.10 -6.87 4.52
CA ASN A 158 -7.08 -7.95 4.45
C ASN A 158 -6.91 -8.78 3.18
N TRP A 159 -6.67 -8.12 2.05
CA TRP A 159 -6.44 -8.77 0.77
C TRP A 159 -5.21 -9.67 0.81
N GLN A 160 -4.08 -9.14 1.30
CA GLN A 160 -2.84 -9.89 1.44
C GLN A 160 -2.99 -11.07 2.41
N ALA A 161 -3.78 -10.93 3.47
CA ALA A 161 -4.07 -12.04 4.38
C ALA A 161 -4.86 -13.16 3.68
N CYS A 162 -5.85 -12.81 2.85
CA CYS A 162 -6.58 -13.80 2.05
C CYS A 162 -5.66 -14.50 1.04
N ASP A 163 -4.84 -13.74 0.33
CA ASP A 163 -3.87 -14.29 -0.62
C ASP A 163 -2.86 -15.23 0.07
N GLN A 164 -2.35 -14.85 1.25
CA GLN A 164 -1.46 -15.70 2.03
C GLN A 164 -2.13 -17.01 2.49
N LEU A 165 -3.38 -16.94 2.97
CA LEU A 165 -4.13 -18.15 3.36
C LEU A 165 -4.35 -19.07 2.14
N GLN A 166 -4.63 -18.49 0.98
CA GLN A 166 -4.78 -19.23 -0.27
C GLN A 166 -3.46 -19.90 -0.67
N MET A 167 -2.35 -19.16 -0.64
CA MET A 167 -1.03 -19.64 -1.02
C MET A 167 -0.48 -20.73 -0.09
N ASN A 168 -0.82 -20.66 1.19
CA ASN A 168 -0.49 -21.71 2.16
C ASN A 168 -1.28 -23.01 1.95
N GLY A 169 -2.38 -22.99 1.19
CA GLY A 169 -3.13 -24.19 0.77
C GLY A 169 -3.67 -25.05 1.92
N SER A 170 -4.08 -24.42 3.03
CA SER A 170 -4.51 -25.15 4.23
C SER A 170 -5.78 -24.56 4.86
N ALA A 171 -5.65 -23.85 5.98
CA ALA A 171 -6.78 -23.28 6.69
C ALA A 171 -7.43 -22.16 5.87
N LEU A 172 -8.74 -22.27 5.68
CA LEU A 172 -9.58 -21.23 5.04
C LEU A 172 -9.19 -20.88 3.59
N GLU A 173 -8.45 -21.75 2.89
CA GLU A 173 -7.98 -21.50 1.52
C GLU A 173 -9.14 -21.10 0.59
N LYS A 174 -10.24 -21.86 0.61
CA LYS A 174 -11.39 -21.65 -0.28
C LYS A 174 -12.13 -20.35 0.04
N GLU A 175 -12.36 -20.10 1.32
CA GLU A 175 -13.01 -18.89 1.80
C GLU A 175 -12.18 -17.64 1.44
N ALA A 176 -10.87 -17.71 1.67
CA ALA A 176 -9.93 -16.65 1.35
C ALA A 176 -9.86 -16.39 -0.16
N LEU A 177 -9.76 -17.44 -0.97
CA LEU A 177 -9.79 -17.34 -2.43
C LEU A 177 -11.08 -16.68 -2.93
N ASN A 178 -12.23 -17.06 -2.39
CA ASN A 178 -13.50 -16.45 -2.79
C ASN A 178 -13.52 -14.94 -2.51
N GLU A 179 -12.96 -14.49 -1.39
CA GLU A 179 -12.91 -13.07 -1.06
C GLU A 179 -12.11 -12.24 -2.08
N ILE A 180 -11.03 -12.77 -2.66
CA ILE A 180 -10.17 -12.02 -3.60
C ILE A 180 -10.47 -12.27 -5.09
N SER A 181 -11.20 -13.34 -5.42
CA SER A 181 -11.45 -13.75 -6.82
C SER A 181 -12.90 -13.60 -7.30
N GLU A 182 -13.87 -13.52 -6.39
CA GLU A 182 -15.28 -13.34 -6.76
C GLU A 182 -15.64 -11.86 -6.78
N VAL A 183 -16.13 -11.36 -7.92
CA VAL A 183 -16.47 -9.94 -8.12
C VAL A 183 -17.51 -9.41 -7.11
N ASN A 184 -18.29 -10.33 -6.52
CA ASN A 184 -19.38 -10.03 -5.59
C ASN A 184 -19.02 -10.28 -4.11
N SER A 185 -17.78 -10.71 -3.81
CA SER A 185 -17.33 -10.88 -2.43
C SER A 185 -17.30 -9.55 -1.66
N THR A 186 -17.17 -9.62 -0.35
CA THR A 186 -17.09 -8.42 0.49
C THR A 186 -15.84 -7.62 0.15
N LEU A 187 -14.69 -8.32 0.06
CA LEU A 187 -13.41 -7.67 -0.14
C LEU A 187 -13.23 -7.10 -1.56
N CYS A 188 -13.73 -7.78 -2.60
CA CYS A 188 -13.74 -7.24 -3.96
C CYS A 188 -14.66 -6.02 -4.09
N LYS A 189 -15.83 -6.02 -3.45
CA LYS A 189 -16.72 -4.85 -3.44
C LYS A 189 -16.05 -3.65 -2.75
N HIS A 190 -15.36 -3.88 -1.64
CA HIS A 190 -14.61 -2.84 -0.93
C HIS A 190 -13.48 -2.28 -1.79
N GLY A 191 -12.64 -3.13 -2.39
CA GLY A 191 -11.56 -2.70 -3.28
C GLY A 191 -12.05 -1.91 -4.49
N ARG A 192 -13.17 -2.33 -5.11
CA ARG A 192 -13.78 -1.58 -6.23
C ARG A 192 -14.37 -0.24 -5.79
N TYR A 193 -14.94 -0.17 -4.59
CA TYR A 193 -15.36 1.11 -4.01
C TYR A 193 -14.14 2.03 -3.83
N LEU A 194 -13.06 1.54 -3.23
CA LEU A 194 -11.82 2.29 -3.06
C LEU A 194 -11.24 2.79 -4.39
N ALA A 195 -11.16 1.93 -5.42
CA ALA A 195 -10.73 2.32 -6.76
C ALA A 195 -11.58 3.45 -7.34
N THR A 196 -12.90 3.42 -7.11
CA THR A 196 -13.82 4.47 -7.55
C THR A 196 -13.59 5.80 -6.80
N GLU A 197 -13.36 5.76 -5.49
CA GLU A 197 -13.07 6.97 -4.71
C GLU A 197 -11.71 7.56 -5.09
N ILE A 198 -10.70 6.72 -5.32
CA ILE A 198 -9.37 7.15 -5.79
C ILE A 198 -9.48 7.82 -7.17
N GLU A 199 -10.25 7.26 -8.11
CA GLU A 199 -10.48 7.87 -9.43
C GLU A 199 -11.16 9.25 -9.30
N LYS A 200 -12.11 9.42 -8.37
CA LYS A 200 -12.75 10.72 -8.12
C LYS A 200 -11.77 11.77 -7.59
N GLU A 201 -10.88 11.37 -6.68
CA GLU A 201 -9.92 12.28 -6.04
C GLU A 201 -8.74 12.63 -6.95
N SER A 202 -8.24 11.65 -7.71
CA SER A 202 -7.08 11.82 -8.60
C SER A 202 -7.46 12.32 -10.00
N GLY A 203 -8.69 12.06 -10.46
CA GLY A 203 -9.09 12.24 -11.86
C GLY A 203 -8.49 11.19 -12.81
N ILE A 204 -7.80 10.17 -12.29
CA ILE A 204 -7.11 9.13 -13.08
C ILE A 204 -7.98 7.86 -13.12
N PRO A 205 -8.25 7.31 -14.32
CA PRO A 205 -8.90 6.01 -14.47
C PRO A 205 -8.26 4.93 -13.58
N THR A 206 -9.01 4.42 -12.60
CA THR A 206 -8.45 3.49 -11.59
C THR A 206 -9.14 2.14 -11.69
N TYR A 207 -8.37 1.10 -12.00
CA TYR A 207 -8.85 -0.25 -12.23
C TYR A 207 -8.62 -1.13 -11.01
N TYR A 208 -9.58 -1.97 -10.66
CA TYR A 208 -9.41 -2.99 -9.63
C TYR A 208 -8.89 -4.29 -10.22
N TYR A 209 -7.84 -4.86 -9.63
CA TYR A 209 -7.36 -6.18 -9.99
C TYR A 209 -8.19 -7.28 -9.33
N LEU A 210 -8.83 -8.10 -10.17
CA LEU A 210 -9.57 -9.29 -9.76
C LEU A 210 -8.68 -10.53 -9.93
N TYR A 211 -8.28 -11.13 -8.80
CA TYR A 211 -7.40 -12.28 -8.81
C TYR A 211 -8.08 -13.53 -9.39
N ARG A 212 -7.31 -14.35 -10.10
CA ARG A 212 -7.79 -15.60 -10.69
C ARG A 212 -6.81 -16.74 -10.48
N VAL A 213 -7.29 -17.86 -9.92
CA VAL A 213 -6.60 -19.15 -9.87
C VAL A 213 -7.64 -20.27 -9.94
N GLY A 214 -7.28 -21.45 -10.43
CA GLY A 214 -8.20 -22.56 -10.69
C GLY A 214 -8.65 -22.64 -12.15
N GLY A 215 -9.92 -22.95 -12.39
CA GLY A 215 -10.48 -23.14 -13.74
C GLY A 215 -10.31 -24.56 -14.28
N HIS A 216 -10.96 -24.83 -15.42
CA HIS A 216 -11.03 -26.18 -16.01
C HIS A 216 -9.98 -26.41 -17.11
N SER A 217 -9.74 -25.41 -17.97
CA SER A 217 -8.74 -25.45 -19.03
C SER A 217 -8.29 -24.04 -19.41
N LEU A 218 -7.09 -23.93 -20.00
CA LEU A 218 -6.58 -22.67 -20.55
C LEU A 218 -7.55 -22.06 -21.57
N GLU A 219 -8.09 -22.88 -22.47
CA GLU A 219 -9.06 -22.44 -23.49
C GLU A 219 -10.30 -21.81 -22.85
N SER A 220 -10.82 -22.41 -21.77
CA SER A 220 -11.98 -21.85 -21.06
C SER A 220 -11.67 -20.54 -20.33
N GLU A 221 -10.45 -20.40 -19.79
CA GLU A 221 -10.05 -19.17 -19.08
C GLU A 221 -9.84 -18.02 -20.07
N GLN A 222 -9.24 -18.28 -21.25
CA GLN A 222 -9.04 -17.29 -22.32
C GLN A 222 -10.35 -16.76 -22.92
N GLN A 223 -11.44 -17.55 -22.86
CA GLN A 223 -12.75 -17.18 -23.36
C GLN A 223 -13.68 -16.57 -22.29
N ARG A 224 -13.18 -16.30 -21.08
CA ARG A 224 -14.00 -15.70 -20.01
C ARG A 224 -14.42 -14.29 -20.37
N CYS A 225 -15.69 -14.00 -20.19
CA CYS A 225 -16.20 -12.63 -20.21
C CYS A 225 -15.95 -11.90 -18.89
N CYS A 226 -16.05 -10.57 -18.92
CA CYS A 226 -16.03 -9.73 -17.75
C CYS A 226 -17.13 -10.18 -16.76
N PRO A 227 -16.81 -10.50 -15.49
CA PRO A 227 -17.77 -11.04 -14.54
C PRO A 227 -18.82 -10.01 -14.08
N GLN A 228 -18.60 -8.72 -14.38
CA GLN A 228 -19.52 -7.65 -14.01
C GLN A 228 -20.54 -7.32 -15.11
N CYS A 229 -20.11 -7.20 -16.38
CA CYS A 229 -20.99 -6.81 -17.49
C CYS A 229 -21.24 -7.92 -18.52
N GLY A 230 -20.51 -9.04 -18.46
CA GLY A 230 -20.58 -10.11 -19.44
C GLY A 230 -19.96 -9.79 -20.81
N GLY A 231 -19.37 -8.61 -20.98
CA GLY A 231 -18.68 -8.21 -22.21
C GLY A 231 -17.33 -8.90 -22.38
N ASP A 232 -16.82 -8.84 -23.62
CA ASP A 232 -15.43 -9.20 -23.91
C ASP A 232 -14.48 -8.19 -23.25
N TRP A 233 -13.33 -8.69 -22.81
CA TRP A 233 -12.32 -7.94 -22.07
C TRP A 233 -10.93 -8.57 -22.22
N THR A 234 -10.76 -9.57 -23.07
CA THR A 234 -9.45 -10.17 -23.36
C THR A 234 -8.57 -9.17 -24.10
N LEU A 235 -7.30 -9.11 -23.74
CA LEU A 235 -6.30 -8.29 -24.42
C LEU A 235 -5.59 -9.08 -25.52
N ASP A 236 -5.23 -8.41 -26.60
CA ASP A 236 -4.43 -9.01 -27.69
C ASP A 236 -3.03 -9.44 -27.22
N ALA A 237 -2.47 -8.69 -26.26
CA ALA A 237 -1.20 -8.98 -25.59
C ALA A 237 -1.31 -8.65 -24.09
N PRO A 238 -0.67 -9.44 -23.21
CA PRO A 238 -0.71 -9.16 -21.78
C PRO A 238 0.01 -7.85 -21.46
N LEU A 239 -0.53 -7.10 -20.48
CA LEU A 239 0.16 -5.96 -19.88
C LEU A 239 1.01 -6.47 -18.72
N PHE A 240 2.29 -6.10 -18.71
CA PHE A 240 3.26 -6.42 -17.66
C PHE A 240 3.40 -7.92 -17.39
N ASP A 241 3.08 -8.77 -18.38
CA ASP A 241 3.06 -10.23 -18.28
C ASP A 241 2.15 -10.82 -17.17
N VAL A 242 1.28 -9.99 -16.57
CA VAL A 242 0.38 -10.38 -15.48
C VAL A 242 -1.08 -10.16 -15.85
N ILE A 243 -1.38 -9.12 -16.64
CA ILE A 243 -2.75 -8.69 -16.92
C ILE A 243 -3.14 -9.11 -18.33
N TYR A 244 -4.10 -10.03 -18.42
CA TYR A 244 -4.59 -10.58 -19.68
C TYR A 244 -5.99 -10.06 -20.04
N PHE A 245 -6.69 -9.51 -19.05
CA PHE A 245 -8.04 -9.00 -19.21
C PHE A 245 -8.14 -7.57 -18.69
N LYS A 246 -8.84 -6.70 -19.42
CA LYS A 246 -9.12 -5.31 -19.06
C LYS A 246 -10.49 -4.87 -19.56
N CYS A 247 -11.37 -4.49 -18.65
CA CYS A 247 -12.70 -3.97 -18.95
C CYS A 247 -12.80 -2.50 -18.54
N ASP A 248 -12.81 -1.61 -19.53
CA ASP A 248 -12.89 -0.16 -19.31
C ASP A 248 -14.23 0.29 -18.74
N GLN A 249 -15.32 -0.37 -19.14
CA GLN A 249 -16.67 -0.09 -18.63
C GLN A 249 -16.79 -0.36 -17.13
N CYS A 250 -16.14 -1.43 -16.64
CA CYS A 250 -16.28 -1.87 -15.25
C CYS A 250 -15.10 -1.49 -14.37
N ARG A 251 -14.05 -0.87 -14.92
CA ARG A 251 -12.77 -0.60 -14.24
C ARG A 251 -12.19 -1.86 -13.60
N LEU A 252 -12.15 -2.96 -14.35
CA LEU A 252 -11.60 -4.25 -13.89
C LEU A 252 -10.41 -4.66 -14.75
N VAL A 253 -9.39 -5.21 -14.11
CA VAL A 253 -8.32 -5.97 -14.76
C VAL A 253 -8.19 -7.34 -14.08
N SER A 254 -7.70 -8.33 -14.80
CA SER A 254 -7.53 -9.69 -14.25
C SER A 254 -6.43 -10.44 -14.98
N ASN A 255 -5.85 -11.42 -14.31
CA ASN A 255 -4.90 -12.38 -14.87
C ASN A 255 -5.64 -13.58 -15.51
N VAL A 256 -4.94 -14.30 -16.39
CA VAL A 256 -5.30 -15.71 -16.67
C VAL A 256 -4.97 -16.52 -15.42
N SER A 257 -5.80 -17.52 -15.11
CA SER A 257 -5.56 -18.40 -13.97
C SER A 257 -4.11 -18.88 -13.91
N TRP A 258 -3.48 -18.67 -12.75
CA TRP A 258 -2.09 -19.08 -12.49
C TRP A 258 -1.84 -20.59 -12.65
N ASN A 259 -2.88 -21.44 -12.70
CA ASN A 259 -2.73 -22.87 -12.96
C ASN A 259 -2.35 -23.21 -14.40
N PHE A 260 -2.50 -22.26 -15.33
CA PHE A 260 -2.28 -22.49 -16.77
C PHE A 260 -1.16 -21.62 -17.36
N LEU A 261 -0.45 -20.87 -16.51
CA LEU A 261 0.72 -20.07 -16.87
C LEU A 261 2.02 -20.80 -16.52
#